data_AF-A0A2G6C6B3-F1
#
_entry.id   AF-A0A2G6C6B3-F1
#
_cell.length_a   1.000
_cell.length_b   1.000
_cell.length_c   1.000
_cell.angle_alpha   90.00
_cell.angle_beta   90.00
_cell.angle_gamma   90.00
#
_symmetry.space_group_name_H-M   'P 1'
#
loop_
_entity.id
_entity.type
_entity.pdbx_description
1 polymer ?
#
loop_
_entity_poly.entity_id
_entity_poly.type
_entity_poly.pdbx_seq_one_letter_code
_entity_poly.pdbx_strand_id
1 'polypeptide(L)'
;MKKLLRLIDGDIKTKIALHDLRRMAGDDSDVRLLAEIIARANSIIRALGLDPKDTTADEVYQALMAVAPKVEQTACFKDSDWVLADFDGQIISFHPVDIVENYHHKLPLGKHQTHAGKRGLGHEITLRYHNHPATHQRAVERAARDGGLF
;
A
#
# COMPACT_ATOMS: atom_id res chain seq x y z
N MET A 1 -0.92 -0.31 13.59
CA MET A 1 -1.76 -1.51 13.36
C MET A 1 -3.11 -1.25 12.67
N LYS A 2 -4.10 -0.55 13.27
CA LYS A 2 -5.44 -0.36 12.63
C LYS A 2 -5.39 0.24 11.22
N LYS A 3 -4.47 1.19 10.98
CA LYS A 3 -4.30 1.81 9.66
C LYS A 3 -3.77 0.84 8.60
N LEU A 4 -2.72 0.06 8.88
CA LEU A 4 -2.23 -0.97 7.94
C LEU A 4 -3.31 -1.99 7.61
N LEU A 5 -4.05 -2.46 8.62
CA LEU A 5 -5.17 -3.38 8.43
C LEU A 5 -6.21 -2.79 7.46
N ARG A 6 -6.53 -1.51 7.59
CA ARG A 6 -7.45 -0.81 6.69
C ARG A 6 -6.91 -0.73 5.25
N LEU A 7 -5.62 -0.40 5.07
CA LEU A 7 -5.02 -0.27 3.74
C LEU A 7 -5.08 -1.57 2.94
N ILE A 8 -4.79 -2.70 3.59
CA ILE A 8 -4.86 -4.02 2.95
C ILE A 8 -6.27 -4.63 2.98
N ASP A 9 -7.26 -3.91 3.53
CA ASP A 9 -8.64 -4.42 3.73
C ASP A 9 -8.65 -5.78 4.43
N GLY A 10 -7.81 -5.90 5.45
CA GLY A 10 -7.52 -7.15 6.12
C GLY A 10 -8.65 -7.58 7.05
N ASP A 11 -8.88 -8.89 7.08
CA ASP A 11 -9.84 -9.54 7.95
C ASP A 11 -9.26 -9.80 9.37
N ILE A 12 -9.97 -10.62 10.15
CA ILE A 12 -9.50 -10.98 11.49
C ILE A 12 -8.19 -11.77 11.50
N LYS A 13 -7.94 -12.61 10.50
CA LYS A 13 -6.68 -13.38 10.40
C LYS A 13 -5.52 -12.45 10.09
N THR A 14 -5.73 -11.52 9.16
CA THR A 14 -4.76 -10.48 8.83
C THR A 14 -4.41 -9.66 10.08
N LYS A 15 -5.42 -9.29 10.87
CA LYS A 15 -5.22 -8.57 12.13
C LYS A 15 -4.38 -9.36 13.14
N ILE A 16 -4.63 -10.66 13.28
CA ILE A 16 -3.85 -11.55 14.16
C ILE A 16 -2.40 -11.62 13.68
N ALA A 17 -2.18 -11.83 12.38
CA ALA A 17 -0.83 -11.89 11.81
C ALA A 17 -0.05 -10.58 12.05
N LEU A 18 -0.66 -9.42 11.79
CA LEU A 18 -0.01 -8.12 12.06
C LEU A 18 0.33 -7.94 13.55
N HIS A 19 -0.52 -8.42 14.45
CA HIS A 19 -0.27 -8.39 15.88
C HIS A 19 0.91 -9.30 16.26
N ASP A 20 0.96 -10.51 15.73
CA ASP A 20 2.01 -11.48 16.00
C ASP A 20 3.36 -11.00 15.46
N LEU A 21 3.38 -10.47 14.23
CA LEU A 21 4.58 -9.86 13.64
C LEU A 21 5.12 -8.71 14.52
N ARG A 22 4.25 -7.80 14.96
CA ARG A 22 4.65 -6.71 15.86
C ARG A 22 5.19 -7.24 17.19
N ARG A 23 4.53 -8.25 17.77
CA ARG A 23 4.99 -8.91 19.00
C ARG A 23 6.36 -9.55 18.83
N MET A 24 6.64 -10.16 17.67
CA MET A 24 7.95 -10.76 17.36
C MET A 24 9.03 -9.70 17.23
N ALA A 25 8.77 -8.58 16.53
CA ALA A 25 9.75 -7.52 16.36
C ALA A 25 10.03 -6.74 17.65
N GLY A 26 9.01 -6.57 18.50
CA GLY A 26 9.11 -5.84 19.77
C GLY A 26 9.25 -4.33 19.60
N ASP A 27 8.97 -3.79 18.41
CA ASP A 27 9.15 -2.38 18.08
C ASP A 27 7.99 -1.79 17.24
N ASP A 28 8.17 -0.54 16.81
CA ASP A 28 7.21 0.22 16.00
C ASP A 28 7.49 0.14 14.49
N SER A 29 7.96 -1.02 14.00
CA SER A 29 8.18 -1.26 12.56
C SER A 29 6.93 -1.01 11.71
N ASP A 30 5.72 -1.23 12.24
CA ASP A 30 4.47 -0.92 11.57
C ASP A 30 4.21 0.59 11.41
N VAL A 31 4.59 1.39 12.41
CA VAL A 31 4.53 2.86 12.35
C VAL A 31 5.53 3.40 11.34
N ARG A 32 6.75 2.85 11.31
CA ARG A 32 7.80 3.22 10.35
C ARG A 32 7.35 2.95 8.90
N LEU A 33 6.80 1.77 8.64
CA LEU A 33 6.21 1.44 7.34
C LEU A 33 5.08 2.41 6.95
N LEU A 34 4.17 2.73 7.88
CA LEU A 34 3.09 3.69 7.60
C LEU A 34 3.64 5.09 7.23
N ALA A 35 4.67 5.56 7.93
CA ALA A 35 5.31 6.83 7.61
C ALA A 35 5.96 6.81 6.21
N GLU A 36 6.57 5.69 5.83
CA GLU A 36 7.17 5.51 4.50
C GLU A 36 6.12 5.41 3.39
N ILE A 37 4.98 4.74 3.62
CA ILE A 37 3.84 4.74 2.69
C ILE A 37 3.38 6.19 2.44
N ILE A 38 3.18 6.97 3.50
CA ILE A 38 2.74 8.36 3.41
C ILE A 38 3.78 9.21 2.66
N ALA A 39 5.07 9.07 3.01
CA ALA A 39 6.14 9.79 2.35
C ALA A 39 6.22 9.46 0.86
N ARG A 40 6.06 8.18 0.50
CA ARG A 40 6.10 7.72 -0.88
C ARG A 40 4.89 8.20 -1.68
N ALA A 41 3.68 8.08 -1.14
CA ALA A 41 2.48 8.63 -1.76
C ALA A 41 2.60 10.14 -1.99
N ASN A 42 3.05 10.90 -0.98
CA ASN A 42 3.27 12.34 -1.09
C ASN A 42 4.32 12.69 -2.16
N SER A 43 5.37 11.89 -2.29
CA SER A 43 6.38 12.06 -3.35
C SER A 43 5.79 11.87 -4.74
N ILE A 44 4.92 10.87 -4.93
CA ILE A 44 4.25 10.62 -6.21
C ILE A 44 3.27 11.75 -6.54
N ILE A 45 2.46 12.17 -5.57
CA ILE A 45 1.50 13.28 -5.71
C ILE A 45 2.19 14.56 -6.16
N ARG A 46 3.32 14.92 -5.53
CA ARG A 46 4.13 16.06 -5.98
C ARG A 46 4.65 15.89 -7.41
N ALA A 47 5.08 14.69 -7.78
CA ALA A 47 5.56 14.41 -9.14
C ALA A 47 4.44 14.47 -10.20
N LEU A 48 3.18 14.26 -9.78
CA LEU A 48 2.00 14.46 -10.62
C LEU A 48 1.53 15.92 -10.67
N GLY A 49 2.19 16.84 -9.95
CA GLY A 49 1.87 18.26 -9.94
C GLY A 49 0.82 18.69 -8.92
N LEU A 50 0.46 17.82 -7.97
CA LEU A 50 -0.51 18.09 -6.91
C LEU A 50 0.19 18.47 -5.59
N ASP A 51 -0.50 19.19 -4.69
CA ASP A 51 -0.04 19.42 -3.31
C ASP A 51 -0.62 18.36 -2.35
N PRO A 52 0.22 17.49 -1.74
CA PRO A 52 -0.27 16.49 -0.80
C PRO A 52 -0.99 17.03 0.44
N LYS A 53 -0.85 18.32 0.74
CA LYS A 53 -1.55 18.95 1.88
C LYS A 53 -2.97 19.40 1.56
N ASP A 54 -3.28 19.54 0.28
CA ASP A 54 -4.51 20.16 -0.21
C ASP A 54 -4.97 19.43 -1.48
N THR A 55 -5.02 18.09 -1.40
CA THR A 55 -5.54 17.27 -2.49
C THR A 55 -6.61 16.33 -1.98
N THR A 56 -7.67 16.22 -2.75
CA THR A 56 -8.81 15.33 -2.51
C THR A 56 -8.58 13.95 -3.13
N ALA A 57 -9.37 12.97 -2.69
CA ALA A 57 -9.37 11.65 -3.31
C ALA A 57 -9.65 11.69 -4.83
N ASP A 58 -10.53 12.59 -5.27
CA ASP A 58 -10.88 12.73 -6.69
C ASP A 58 -9.70 13.24 -7.52
N GLU A 59 -9.04 14.30 -7.06
CA GLU A 59 -7.88 14.88 -7.76
C GLU A 59 -6.73 13.89 -7.89
N VAL A 60 -6.41 13.17 -6.81
CA VAL A 60 -5.40 12.11 -6.85
C VAL A 60 -5.80 11.04 -7.86
N TYR A 61 -7.05 10.57 -7.81
CA TYR A 61 -7.53 9.53 -8.72
C TYR A 61 -7.51 9.96 -10.18
N GLN A 62 -7.99 11.17 -10.49
CA GLN A 62 -7.96 11.72 -11.85
C GLN A 62 -6.54 11.90 -12.37
N ALA A 63 -5.60 12.34 -11.53
CA ALA A 63 -4.19 12.45 -11.90
C ALA A 63 -3.58 11.06 -12.22
N LEU A 64 -3.95 10.02 -11.46
CA LEU A 64 -3.55 8.64 -11.76
C LEU A 64 -4.16 8.15 -13.09
N MET A 65 -5.44 8.45 -13.36
CA MET A 65 -6.07 8.08 -14.63
C MET A 65 -5.44 8.80 -15.81
N ALA A 66 -5.04 10.06 -15.65
CA ALA A 66 -4.37 10.86 -16.68
C ALA A 66 -2.95 10.34 -17.00
N VAL A 67 -2.23 9.81 -16.01
CA VAL A 67 -0.88 9.26 -16.19
C VAL A 67 -0.88 7.78 -16.59
N ALA A 68 -2.01 7.07 -16.42
CA ALA A 68 -2.14 5.63 -16.66
C ALA A 68 -1.54 5.14 -18.00
N PRO A 69 -1.76 5.81 -19.16
CA PRO A 69 -1.19 5.35 -20.43
C PRO A 69 0.34 5.31 -20.49
N LYS A 70 1.02 6.00 -19.56
CA LYS A 70 2.48 6.13 -19.49
C LYS A 70 3.03 5.78 -18.09
N VAL A 71 2.24 5.11 -17.25
CA VAL A 71 2.59 4.90 -15.84
C VAL A 71 3.91 4.13 -15.67
N GLU A 72 4.13 3.09 -16.48
CA GLU A 72 5.37 2.29 -16.46
C GLU A 72 6.62 3.07 -16.91
N GLN A 73 6.42 4.11 -17.72
CA GLN A 73 7.50 4.99 -18.21
C GLN A 73 7.74 6.17 -17.28
N THR A 74 6.86 6.37 -16.29
CA THR A 74 6.89 7.52 -15.39
C THR A 74 7.69 7.16 -14.13
N ALA A 75 8.90 7.73 -14.02
CA ALA A 75 9.88 7.36 -13.00
C ALA A 75 9.36 7.42 -11.55
N CYS A 76 8.39 8.30 -11.25
CA CYS A 76 7.85 8.39 -9.89
C CYS A 76 7.06 7.15 -9.46
N PHE A 77 6.64 6.26 -10.36
CA PHE A 77 5.97 5.00 -10.01
C PHE A 77 6.93 3.81 -9.87
N LYS A 78 8.23 4.03 -10.05
CA LYS A 78 9.22 2.99 -9.73
C LYS A 78 9.14 2.66 -8.23
N ASP A 79 9.13 1.38 -7.87
CA ASP A 79 9.07 0.95 -6.46
C ASP A 79 7.84 1.49 -5.71
N SER A 80 6.68 1.64 -6.38
CA SER A 80 5.39 2.03 -5.77
C SER A 80 4.42 0.88 -5.57
N ASP A 81 4.84 -0.36 -5.81
CA ASP A 81 3.98 -1.56 -5.82
C ASP A 81 3.31 -1.86 -4.47
N TRP A 82 3.86 -1.33 -3.37
CA TRP A 82 3.36 -1.49 -2.01
C TRP A 82 2.64 -0.25 -1.46
N VAL A 83 2.44 0.78 -2.30
CA VAL A 83 1.91 2.08 -1.86
C VAL A 83 0.40 2.11 -2.03
N LEU A 84 -0.29 2.13 -0.90
CA LEU A 84 -1.73 2.35 -0.74
C LEU A 84 -1.93 3.52 0.21
N ALA A 85 -2.76 4.49 -0.13
CA ALA A 85 -3.03 5.63 0.75
C ALA A 85 -4.52 5.93 0.85
N ASP A 86 -4.91 6.41 2.03
CA ASP A 86 -6.27 6.78 2.38
C ASP A 86 -6.46 8.29 2.14
N PHE A 87 -7.30 8.64 1.18
CA PHE A 87 -7.74 10.00 0.91
C PHE A 87 -9.24 10.06 1.14
N ASP A 88 -9.70 10.88 2.08
CA ASP A 88 -11.12 11.08 2.38
C ASP A 88 -11.92 9.78 2.57
N GLY A 89 -11.26 8.75 3.12
CA GLY A 89 -11.84 7.44 3.36
C GLY A 89 -11.78 6.46 2.18
N GLN A 90 -11.28 6.90 1.02
CA GLN A 90 -11.02 6.09 -0.17
C GLN A 90 -9.58 5.57 -0.15
N ILE A 91 -9.41 4.25 -0.29
CA ILE A 91 -8.08 3.64 -0.39
C ILE A 91 -7.65 3.63 -1.85
N ILE A 92 -6.69 4.47 -2.22
CA ILE A 92 -6.15 4.57 -3.57
C ILE A 92 -4.83 3.81 -3.65
N SER A 93 -4.72 2.96 -4.68
CA SER A 93 -3.49 2.22 -5.01
C SER A 93 -2.62 3.02 -5.97
N PHE A 94 -1.33 3.08 -5.66
CA PHE A 94 -0.29 3.64 -6.54
C PHE A 94 0.49 2.54 -7.27
N HIS A 95 0.00 1.30 -7.22
CA HIS A 95 0.57 0.19 -7.97
C HIS A 95 0.27 0.38 -9.48
N PRO A 96 1.27 0.29 -10.38
CA PRO A 96 1.07 0.48 -11.82
C PRO A 96 -0.03 -0.40 -12.44
N VAL A 97 -0.07 -1.69 -12.08
CA VAL A 97 -1.13 -2.62 -12.51
C VAL A 97 -2.51 -2.13 -12.12
N ASP A 98 -2.77 -1.76 -10.86
CA ASP A 98 -4.09 -1.26 -10.45
C ASP A 98 -4.45 0.02 -11.21
N ILE A 99 -3.51 0.93 -11.43
CA ILE A 99 -3.72 2.17 -12.19
C ILE A 99 -4.16 1.85 -13.63
N VAL A 100 -3.45 0.96 -14.32
CA VAL A 100 -3.75 0.54 -15.70
C VAL A 100 -5.11 -0.16 -15.78
N GLU A 101 -5.38 -1.10 -14.87
CA GLU A 101 -6.63 -1.85 -14.83
C GLU A 101 -7.84 -0.94 -14.60
N ASN A 102 -7.72 0.00 -13.66
CA ASN A 102 -8.76 0.98 -13.37
C ASN A 102 -9.03 1.91 -14.55
N TYR A 103 -7.97 2.36 -15.21
CA TYR A 103 -8.07 3.18 -16.42
C TYR A 103 -8.70 2.41 -17.59
N HIS A 104 -8.22 1.20 -17.86
CA HIS A 104 -8.69 0.37 -18.97
C HIS A 104 -10.18 0.05 -18.85
N HIS A 105 -10.61 -0.29 -17.64
CA HIS A 105 -12.00 -0.61 -17.33
C HIS A 105 -12.88 0.61 -17.01
N LYS A 106 -12.31 1.82 -17.04
CA LYS A 106 -13.00 3.10 -16.76
C LYS A 106 -13.73 3.07 -15.41
N LEU A 107 -13.11 2.48 -14.40
CA LEU A 107 -13.71 2.38 -13.07
C LEU A 107 -13.70 3.75 -12.40
N PRO A 108 -14.83 4.23 -11.85
CA PRO A 108 -14.84 5.49 -11.11
C PRO A 108 -14.24 5.32 -9.70
N LEU A 109 -13.90 6.46 -9.07
CA LEU A 109 -13.55 6.50 -7.65
C LEU A 109 -14.66 5.82 -6.81
N GLY A 110 -14.28 5.07 -5.78
CA GLY A 110 -15.20 4.22 -4.99
C GLY A 110 -15.57 2.87 -5.64
N LYS A 111 -15.26 2.65 -6.92
CA LYS A 111 -15.43 1.35 -7.62
C LYS A 111 -14.11 0.80 -8.18
N HIS A 112 -13.00 1.50 -7.94
CA HIS A 112 -11.68 1.14 -8.40
C HIS A 112 -11.12 -0.07 -7.65
N GLN A 113 -10.25 -0.81 -8.32
CA GLN A 113 -9.55 -1.97 -7.82
C GLN A 113 -8.23 -1.58 -7.16
N THR A 114 -7.87 -2.33 -6.14
CA THR A 114 -6.64 -2.16 -5.34
C THR A 114 -5.93 -3.50 -5.11
N HIS A 115 -6.25 -4.52 -5.90
CA HIS A 115 -5.83 -5.90 -5.66
C HIS A 115 -4.31 -6.06 -5.71
N ALA A 116 -3.65 -5.44 -6.70
CA ALA A 116 -2.21 -5.55 -6.84
C ALA A 116 -1.49 -4.80 -5.71
N GLY A 117 -1.94 -3.58 -5.37
CA GLY A 117 -1.40 -2.80 -4.27
C GLY A 117 -1.56 -3.49 -2.91
N LYS A 118 -2.69 -4.14 -2.66
CA LYS A 118 -2.91 -4.93 -1.43
C LYS A 118 -1.91 -6.08 -1.32
N ARG A 119 -1.68 -6.82 -2.41
CA ARG A 119 -0.66 -7.89 -2.46
C ARG A 119 0.75 -7.33 -2.28
N GLY A 120 1.09 -6.24 -2.95
CA GLY A 120 2.39 -5.59 -2.83
C GLY A 120 2.67 -5.11 -1.40
N LEU A 121 1.67 -4.51 -0.74
CA LEU A 121 1.80 -4.12 0.67
C LEU A 121 1.90 -5.33 1.61
N GLY A 122 1.16 -6.41 1.35
CA GLY A 122 1.31 -7.67 2.11
C GLY A 122 2.72 -8.25 2.00
N HIS A 123 3.30 -8.24 0.79
CA HIS A 123 4.67 -8.66 0.54
C HIS A 123 5.67 -7.77 1.27
N GLU A 124 5.52 -6.45 1.19
CA GLU A 124 6.40 -5.47 1.84
C GLU A 124 6.38 -5.61 3.36
N ILE A 125 5.19 -5.80 3.95
CA ILE A 125 5.05 -6.10 5.39
C ILE A 125 5.88 -7.35 5.72
N THR A 126 5.67 -8.44 4.99
CA THR A 126 6.38 -9.69 5.25
C THR A 126 7.88 -9.53 5.12
N LEU A 127 8.35 -8.87 4.05
CA LEU A 127 9.77 -8.66 3.77
C LEU A 127 10.45 -7.86 4.89
N ARG A 128 9.81 -6.81 5.39
CA ARG A 128 10.35 -5.99 6.49
C ARG A 128 10.47 -6.76 7.78
N TYR A 129 9.43 -7.50 8.14
CA TYR A 129 9.51 -8.34 9.33
C TYR A 129 10.52 -9.45 9.15
N HIS A 130 10.64 -10.05 7.96
CA HIS A 130 11.64 -11.07 7.68
C HIS A 130 13.07 -10.55 7.87
N ASN A 131 13.35 -9.32 7.42
CA ASN A 131 14.65 -8.68 7.53
C ASN A 131 14.89 -8.04 8.92
N HIS A 132 13.94 -8.15 9.85
CA HIS A 132 14.05 -7.52 11.16
C HIS A 132 14.94 -8.36 12.11
N PRO A 133 15.99 -7.78 12.73
CA PRO A 133 16.97 -8.52 13.53
C PRO A 133 16.38 -9.33 14.71
N ALA A 134 15.28 -8.85 15.27
CA ALA A 134 14.62 -9.50 16.42
C ALA A 134 13.66 -10.65 16.03
N THR A 135 13.47 -10.91 14.72
CA THR A 135 12.50 -11.90 14.26
C THR A 135 13.19 -13.15 13.70
N HIS A 136 12.43 -14.25 13.63
CA HIS A 136 12.88 -15.48 13.01
C HIS A 136 12.10 -15.70 11.70
N GLN A 137 12.81 -15.81 10.57
CA GLN A 137 12.25 -15.96 9.23
C GLN A 137 11.06 -16.93 9.15
N ARG A 138 11.22 -18.17 9.61
CA ARG A 138 10.16 -19.20 9.58
C ARG A 138 8.89 -18.81 10.36
N ALA A 139 9.02 -18.02 11.42
CA ALA A 139 7.88 -17.58 12.22
C ALA A 139 7.12 -16.45 11.48
N VAL A 140 7.86 -15.54 10.84
CA VAL A 140 7.30 -14.48 10.00
C VAL A 140 6.55 -15.07 8.81
N GLU A 141 7.16 -16.01 8.07
CA GLU A 141 6.53 -16.67 6.92
C GLU A 141 5.24 -17.40 7.30
N ARG A 142 5.22 -18.05 8.48
CA ARG A 142 4.02 -18.72 8.99
C ARG A 142 2.92 -17.73 9.31
N ALA A 143 3.22 -16.70 10.12
CA ALA A 143 2.25 -15.68 10.50
C ALA A 143 1.68 -14.96 9.27
N ALA A 144 2.53 -14.61 8.30
CA ALA A 144 2.12 -13.98 7.06
C ALA A 144 1.21 -14.89 6.21
N ARG A 145 1.49 -16.20 6.17
CA ARG A 145 0.69 -17.18 5.43
C ARG A 145 -0.68 -17.36 6.06
N ASP A 146 -0.70 -17.56 7.38
CA ASP A 146 -1.94 -17.75 8.13
C ASP A 146 -2.83 -16.50 8.09
N GLY A 147 -2.19 -15.32 7.97
CA GLY A 147 -2.85 -14.02 7.85
C GLY A 147 -3.19 -13.57 6.43
N GLY A 148 -2.83 -14.32 5.38
CA GLY A 148 -3.13 -13.95 3.99
C GLY A 148 -2.36 -12.72 3.48
N LEU A 149 -1.11 -12.52 3.91
CA LEU A 149 -0.23 -11.46 3.41
C LEU A 149 0.51 -11.84 2.11
N PHE A 150 0.19 -12.99 1.52
CA PHE A 150 0.73 -13.53 0.26
C PHE A 150 -0.38 -13.83 -0.75
#